data_AF-A0A7J4LK91-F1
#
_entry.id   AF-A0A7J4LK91-F1
#
_cell.length_a   1.000
_cell.length_b   1.000
_cell.length_c   1.000
_cell.angle_alpha   90.00
_cell.angle_beta   90.00
_cell.angle_gamma   90.00
#
_symmetry.space_group_name_H-M   'P 1'
#
loop_
_entity.id
_entity.type
_entity.pdbx_description
1 polymer ?
#
loop_
_entity_poly.entity_id
_entity_poly.type
_entity_poly.pdbx_seq_one_letter_code
_entity_poly.pdbx_strand_id
1 'polypeptide(L)'
;MSVEVFLIGIVFVISVVGLLASYLLGKWVMKKSTGTVPMQDISNAIKEGAEAFLKRQYYTIIVMSVIMAAIIFAGYGFLRSHHEFDPVSTSLQLAFWITFSFVFGAICSLIAGYIGMWISIRANIRTAAGVMKNLDEALKIALRAGGVSGLMVIAMSLLGVTFLYSIIRLTTTIDPTKIPLLIVGYGFGASFVALFAQLGGGIYTKAADVGADLVGKVEVGIPEDDPRNPAVIADLVGDNVGDCAGRGADLFESTAAENIGAMILG
;
A
#
# COMPACT_ATOMS: atom_id res chain seq x y z
N MET A 1 25.87 -24.63 -2.41
CA MET A 1 24.83 -23.64 -2.09
C MET A 1 23.60 -24.43 -1.65
N SER A 2 23.07 -24.20 -0.45
CA SER A 2 21.87 -24.91 0.00
C SER A 2 20.69 -24.54 -0.90
N VAL A 3 19.77 -25.48 -1.14
CA VAL A 3 18.56 -25.25 -1.96
C VAL A 3 17.78 -24.03 -1.47
N GLU A 4 17.72 -23.84 -0.14
CA GLU A 4 17.15 -22.66 0.51
C GLU A 4 17.74 -21.33 -0.01
N VAL A 5 19.07 -21.18 -0.01
CA VAL A 5 19.74 -19.94 -0.47
C VAL A 5 19.48 -19.69 -1.95
N PHE A 6 19.42 -20.75 -2.75
CA PHE A 6 19.07 -20.63 -4.16
C PHE A 6 17.63 -20.14 -4.36
N LEU A 7 16.66 -20.69 -3.62
CA LEU A 7 15.26 -20.27 -3.67
C LEU A 7 15.06 -18.82 -3.22
N ILE A 8 15.71 -18.41 -2.12
CA ILE A 8 15.72 -17.01 -1.66
C ILE A 8 16.26 -16.08 -2.75
N GLY A 9 17.35 -16.49 -3.43
CA GLY A 9 17.90 -15.76 -4.56
C GLY A 9 16.91 -15.59 -5.71
N ILE A 10 16.14 -16.63 -6.05
CA ILE A 10 15.09 -16.55 -7.06
C ILE A 10 14.01 -15.54 -6.66
N VAL A 11 13.48 -15.63 -5.43
CA VAL A 11 12.42 -14.72 -4.96
C VAL A 11 12.91 -13.27 -4.94
N PHE A 12 14.16 -13.03 -4.55
CA PHE A 12 14.78 -11.72 -4.60
C PHE A 12 14.84 -11.17 -6.03
N VAL A 13 15.33 -11.97 -6.99
CA VAL A 13 15.42 -11.57 -8.40
C VAL A 13 14.03 -11.28 -8.98
N ILE A 14 13.04 -12.12 -8.72
CA ILE A 14 11.65 -11.91 -9.19
C ILE A 14 11.09 -10.61 -8.64
N SER A 15 11.30 -10.35 -7.34
CA SER A 15 10.86 -9.09 -6.71
C SER A 15 11.51 -7.87 -7.36
N VAL A 16 12.83 -7.90 -7.61
CA VAL A 16 13.54 -6.80 -8.28
C VAL A 16 13.04 -6.61 -9.71
N VAL A 17 12.82 -7.69 -10.46
CA VAL A 17 12.26 -7.62 -11.82
C VAL A 17 10.84 -7.05 -11.81
N GLY A 18 10.01 -7.42 -10.82
CA GLY A 18 8.67 -6.87 -10.64
C GLY A 18 8.67 -5.37 -10.37
N LEU A 19 9.55 -4.89 -9.49
CA LEU A 19 9.74 -3.46 -9.23
C LEU A 19 10.26 -2.71 -10.47
N LEU A 20 11.20 -3.31 -11.21
CA LEU A 20 11.69 -2.74 -12.46
C LEU A 20 10.58 -2.64 -13.51
N ALA A 21 9.76 -3.68 -13.66
CA ALA A 21 8.62 -3.68 -14.57
C ALA A 21 7.60 -2.60 -14.19
N SER A 22 7.27 -2.47 -12.90
CA SER A 22 6.41 -1.39 -12.37
C SER A 22 7.00 -0.01 -12.70
N TYR A 23 8.29 0.20 -12.47
CA TYR A 23 8.99 1.44 -12.80
C TYR A 23 8.93 1.77 -14.30
N LEU A 24 9.15 0.78 -15.18
CA LEU A 24 9.10 0.96 -16.63
C LEU A 24 7.69 1.31 -17.12
N LEU A 25 6.65 0.68 -16.54
CA LEU A 25 5.26 1.03 -16.80
C LEU A 25 4.96 2.46 -16.34
N GLY A 26 5.39 2.83 -15.14
CA GLY A 26 5.23 4.19 -14.61
C GLY A 26 5.89 5.22 -15.52
N LYS A 27 7.13 4.97 -15.94
CA LYS A 27 7.85 5.83 -16.89
C LYS A 27 7.12 5.97 -18.23
N TRP A 28 6.49 4.89 -18.71
CA TRP A 28 5.68 4.94 -19.92
C TRP A 28 4.42 5.78 -19.74
N VAL A 29 3.69 5.61 -18.62
CA VAL A 29 2.50 6.42 -18.31
C VAL A 29 2.88 7.89 -18.20
N MET A 30 3.95 8.22 -17.48
CA MET A 30 4.36 9.61 -17.25
C MET A 30 4.72 10.38 -18.53
N LYS A 31 5.12 9.68 -19.60
CA LYS A 31 5.39 10.28 -20.92
C LYS A 31 4.12 10.69 -21.68
N LYS A 32 2.93 10.27 -21.26
CA LYS A 32 1.67 10.63 -21.92
C LYS A 32 1.26 12.06 -21.59
N SER A 33 0.54 12.67 -22.53
CA SER A 33 0.07 14.05 -22.45
C SER A 33 -0.87 14.25 -21.27
N THR A 34 -0.75 15.40 -20.60
CA THR A 34 -1.67 15.88 -19.56
C THR A 34 -2.84 16.69 -20.13
N GLY A 35 -3.04 16.68 -21.46
CA GLY A 35 -4.18 17.36 -22.06
C GLY A 35 -4.09 18.89 -22.03
N THR A 36 -5.24 19.54 -22.06
CA THR A 36 -5.37 21.00 -22.15
C THR A 36 -5.16 21.69 -20.80
N VAL A 37 -5.01 23.02 -20.81
CA VAL A 37 -4.88 23.81 -19.57
C VAL A 37 -6.06 23.61 -18.61
N PRO A 38 -7.34 23.68 -19.06
CA PRO A 38 -8.47 23.43 -18.16
C PRO A 38 -8.46 22.05 -17.51
N MET A 39 -7.99 21.01 -18.22
CA MET A 39 -7.86 19.66 -17.63
C MET A 39 -6.81 19.63 -16.52
N GLN A 40 -5.71 20.37 -16.72
CA GLN A 40 -4.63 20.45 -15.74
C GLN A 40 -5.09 21.21 -14.49
N ASP A 41 -5.90 22.25 -14.63
CA ASP A 41 -6.45 23.01 -13.50
C ASP A 41 -7.30 22.09 -12.59
N ILE A 42 -8.19 21.29 -13.17
CA ILE A 42 -9.01 20.31 -12.42
C ILE A 42 -8.12 19.24 -11.77
N SER A 43 -7.18 18.66 -12.52
CA SER A 43 -6.29 17.61 -11.99
C SER A 43 -5.39 18.12 -10.87
N ASN A 44 -4.94 19.38 -10.94
CA ASN A 44 -4.15 20.00 -9.89
C ASN A 44 -4.96 20.20 -8.60
N ALA A 45 -6.23 20.57 -8.69
CA ALA A 45 -7.12 20.67 -7.52
C ALA A 45 -7.33 19.29 -6.86
N ILE A 46 -7.57 18.24 -7.66
CA ILE A 46 -7.69 16.86 -7.15
C ILE A 46 -6.37 16.42 -6.49
N LYS A 47 -5.24 16.70 -7.15
CA LYS A 47 -3.91 16.38 -6.62
C LYS A 47 -3.66 17.05 -5.27
N GLU A 48 -3.95 18.34 -5.15
CA GLU A 48 -3.77 19.10 -3.92
C GLU A 48 -4.62 18.52 -2.77
N GLY A 49 -5.90 18.25 -3.04
CA GLY A 49 -6.80 17.64 -2.06
C GLY A 49 -6.33 16.26 -1.60
N ALA A 50 -5.92 15.41 -2.53
CA ALA A 50 -5.44 14.06 -2.23
C ALA A 50 -4.12 14.07 -1.45
N GLU A 51 -3.15 14.93 -1.83
CA GLU A 51 -1.89 15.08 -1.11
C GLU A 51 -2.11 15.64 0.30
N ALA A 52 -3.04 16.59 0.47
CA ALA A 52 -3.40 17.14 1.78
C ALA A 52 -4.05 16.10 2.69
N PHE A 53 -5.03 15.34 2.18
CA PHE A 53 -5.69 14.27 2.92
C PHE A 53 -4.69 13.18 3.33
N LEU A 54 -3.90 12.67 2.37
CA LEU A 54 -2.96 11.58 2.63
C LEU A 54 -1.91 12.00 3.66
N LYS A 55 -1.40 13.24 3.60
CA LYS A 55 -0.47 13.78 4.60
C LYS A 55 -1.07 13.75 6.00
N ARG A 56 -2.34 14.16 6.17
CA ARG A 56 -3.02 14.16 7.47
C ARG A 56 -3.27 12.73 7.96
N GLN A 57 -3.74 11.86 7.08
CA GLN A 57 -4.01 10.45 7.39
C GLN A 57 -2.73 9.73 7.80
N TYR A 58 -1.65 9.86 7.02
CA TYR A 58 -0.39 9.18 7.26
C TYR A 58 0.27 9.65 8.55
N TYR A 59 0.20 10.94 8.86
CA TYR A 59 0.67 11.43 10.16
C TYR A 59 -0.03 10.69 11.31
N THR A 60 -1.35 10.58 11.26
CA THR A 60 -2.12 9.85 12.29
C THR A 60 -1.73 8.37 12.35
N ILE A 61 -1.63 7.70 11.19
CA ILE A 61 -1.25 6.29 11.11
C ILE A 61 0.15 6.06 11.68
N ILE A 62 1.12 6.92 11.37
CA ILE A 62 2.49 6.82 11.89
C ILE A 62 2.49 6.95 13.41
N VAL A 63 1.79 7.94 13.97
CA VAL A 63 1.67 8.10 15.43
C VAL A 63 1.07 6.85 16.06
N MET A 64 -0.03 6.34 15.51
CA MET A 64 -0.68 5.12 16.00
C MET A 64 0.22 3.88 15.87
N SER A 65 1.01 3.79 14.80
CA SER A 65 1.94 2.68 14.56
C SER A 65 3.10 2.71 15.55
N VAL A 66 3.63 3.89 15.89
CA VAL A 66 4.68 4.05 16.92
C VAL A 66 4.15 3.62 18.29
N ILE A 67 2.92 4.03 18.64
CA ILE A 67 2.28 3.60 19.90
C ILE A 67 2.10 2.08 19.91
N MET A 68 1.60 1.50 18.82
CA MET A 68 1.42 0.05 18.71
C MET A 68 2.75 -0.70 18.79
N ALA A 69 3.81 -0.21 18.12
CA ALA A 69 5.15 -0.79 18.18
C ALA A 69 5.69 -0.83 19.63
N ALA A 70 5.46 0.24 20.41
CA ALA A 70 5.83 0.30 21.81
C ALA A 70 5.03 -0.71 22.66
N ILE A 71 3.72 -0.86 22.39
CA ILE A 71 2.86 -1.86 23.06
C ILE A 71 3.33 -3.28 22.75
N ILE A 72 3.61 -3.60 21.49
CA ILE A 72 4.14 -4.91 21.07
C ILE A 72 5.47 -5.18 21.79
N PHE A 73 6.38 -4.21 21.78
CA PHE A 73 7.70 -4.38 22.39
C PHE A 73 7.59 -4.61 23.90
N ALA A 74 6.77 -3.81 24.60
CA ALA A 74 6.56 -3.97 26.03
C ALA A 74 5.85 -5.29 26.37
N GLY A 75 4.84 -5.67 25.56
CA GLY A 75 4.08 -6.91 25.73
C GLY A 75 4.96 -8.15 25.63
N TYR A 76 5.74 -8.27 24.55
CA TYR A 76 6.64 -9.40 24.35
C TYR A 76 7.91 -9.32 25.20
N GLY A 77 8.40 -8.12 25.50
CA GLY A 77 9.68 -7.92 26.18
C GLY A 77 9.59 -8.01 27.71
N PHE A 78 8.49 -7.54 28.31
CA PHE A 78 8.36 -7.42 29.77
C PHE A 78 7.16 -8.16 30.36
N LEU A 79 6.03 -8.25 29.65
CA LEU A 79 4.81 -8.86 30.19
C LEU A 79 4.76 -10.38 29.96
N ARG A 80 5.28 -10.84 28.82
CA ARG A 80 5.30 -12.26 28.46
C ARG A 80 6.58 -12.94 28.91
N SER A 81 6.46 -13.90 29.81
CA SER A 81 7.56 -14.82 30.15
C SER A 81 7.98 -15.64 28.93
N HIS A 82 9.28 -15.92 28.82
CA HIS A 82 9.83 -16.78 27.78
C HIS A 82 9.30 -18.21 27.92
N HIS A 83 8.99 -18.85 26.80
CA HIS A 83 8.53 -20.24 26.75
C HIS A 83 9.48 -21.09 25.89
N GLU A 84 9.57 -22.39 26.15
CA GLU A 84 10.47 -23.31 25.42
C GLU A 84 10.19 -23.40 23.91
N PHE A 85 8.95 -23.11 23.48
CA PHE A 85 8.59 -23.09 22.07
C PHE A 85 9.02 -21.80 21.34
N ASP A 86 9.49 -20.79 22.07
CA ASP A 86 9.90 -19.52 21.47
C ASP A 86 11.10 -19.72 20.51
N PRO A 87 11.12 -19.01 19.38
CA PRO A 87 12.14 -19.17 18.35
C PRO A 87 13.54 -18.65 18.75
N VAL A 88 13.63 -17.88 19.83
CA VAL A 88 14.83 -17.16 20.28
C VAL A 88 15.09 -17.38 21.77
N SER A 89 16.32 -17.15 22.21
CA SER A 89 16.77 -17.46 23.56
C SER A 89 16.26 -16.50 24.65
N THR A 90 15.69 -15.34 24.28
CA THR A 90 15.22 -14.33 25.25
C THR A 90 13.94 -13.63 24.78
N SER A 91 13.08 -13.27 25.74
CA SER A 91 11.86 -12.46 25.47
C SER A 91 12.17 -11.13 24.79
N LEU A 92 13.31 -10.51 25.14
CA LEU A 92 13.71 -9.21 24.57
C LEU A 92 14.08 -9.33 23.09
N GLN A 93 14.75 -10.41 22.70
CA GLN A 93 15.08 -10.67 21.29
C GLN A 93 13.81 -10.97 20.48
N LEU A 94 12.83 -11.65 21.09
CA LEU A 94 11.54 -11.93 20.46
C LEU A 94 10.79 -10.63 20.20
N ALA A 95 10.68 -9.80 21.24
CA ALA A 95 10.07 -8.48 21.15
C ALA A 95 10.74 -7.61 20.09
N PHE A 96 12.07 -7.61 20.04
CA PHE A 96 12.82 -6.86 19.04
C PHE A 96 12.47 -7.29 17.61
N TRP A 97 12.53 -8.58 17.28
CA TRP A 97 12.28 -9.04 15.91
C TRP A 97 10.83 -8.87 15.47
N ILE A 98 9.86 -9.13 16.35
CA ILE A 98 8.44 -8.93 16.04
C ILE A 98 8.15 -7.43 15.85
N THR A 99 8.62 -6.57 16.75
CA THR A 99 8.42 -5.12 16.64
C THR A 99 9.15 -4.54 15.43
N PHE A 100 10.37 -4.99 15.14
CA PHE A 100 11.11 -4.58 13.95
C PHE A 100 10.37 -4.97 12.67
N SER A 101 9.87 -6.21 12.61
CA SER A 101 9.07 -6.70 11.48
C SER A 101 7.78 -5.89 11.34
N PHE A 102 7.11 -5.56 12.44
CA PHE A 102 5.93 -4.68 12.46
C PHE A 102 6.22 -3.30 11.88
N VAL A 103 7.26 -2.62 12.36
CA VAL A 103 7.61 -1.29 11.87
C VAL A 103 7.96 -1.34 10.39
N PHE A 104 8.70 -2.37 9.96
CA PHE A 104 9.06 -2.55 8.57
C PHE A 104 7.83 -2.80 7.67
N GLY A 105 6.90 -3.65 8.11
CA GLY A 105 5.63 -3.90 7.42
C GLY A 105 4.76 -2.66 7.30
N ALA A 106 4.67 -1.88 8.37
CA ALA A 106 3.95 -0.61 8.38
C ALA A 106 4.56 0.40 7.38
N ILE A 107 5.90 0.53 7.35
CA ILE A 107 6.59 1.42 6.40
C ILE A 107 6.33 0.98 4.96
N CYS A 108 6.47 -0.31 4.65
CA CYS A 108 6.20 -0.83 3.32
C CYS A 108 4.73 -0.60 2.91
N SER A 109 3.77 -0.83 3.80
CA SER A 109 2.35 -0.59 3.52
C SER A 109 2.04 0.90 3.24
N LEU A 110 2.66 1.82 3.99
CA LEU A 110 2.55 3.26 3.71
C LEU A 110 3.16 3.64 2.35
N ILE A 111 4.31 3.07 1.99
CA ILE A 111 4.91 3.27 0.66
C ILE A 111 3.98 2.73 -0.43
N ALA A 112 3.33 1.58 -0.19
CA ALA A 112 2.41 0.98 -1.14
C ALA A 112 1.20 1.85 -1.44
N GLY A 113 0.51 2.30 -0.39
CA GLY A 113 -0.61 3.21 -0.53
C GLY A 113 -0.20 4.53 -1.21
N TYR A 114 0.96 5.08 -0.83
CA TYR A 114 1.45 6.34 -1.41
C TYR A 114 1.72 6.23 -2.90
N ILE A 115 2.43 5.18 -3.34
CA ILE A 115 2.76 5.00 -4.76
C ILE A 115 1.49 4.72 -5.57
N GLY A 116 0.56 3.92 -5.03
CA GLY A 116 -0.75 3.69 -5.64
C GLY A 116 -1.51 4.99 -5.90
N MET A 117 -1.63 5.85 -4.88
CA MET A 117 -2.22 7.18 -5.05
C MET A 117 -1.43 8.04 -6.04
N TRP A 118 -0.10 8.05 -5.93
CA TRP A 118 0.78 8.89 -6.73
C TRP A 118 0.64 8.62 -8.23
N ILE A 119 0.55 7.33 -8.61
CA ILE A 119 0.36 6.95 -10.01
C ILE A 119 -1.08 7.22 -10.47
N SER A 120 -2.10 6.97 -9.64
CA SER A 120 -3.50 7.20 -10.00
C SER A 120 -3.81 8.66 -10.32
N ILE A 121 -3.36 9.59 -9.47
CA ILE A 121 -3.53 11.05 -9.68
C ILE A 121 -2.83 11.50 -10.97
N ARG A 122 -1.72 10.86 -11.35
CA ARG A 122 -1.00 11.21 -12.57
C ARG A 122 -1.60 10.54 -13.79
N ALA A 123 -2.19 9.37 -13.63
CA ALA A 123 -2.80 8.61 -14.70
C ALA A 123 -4.18 9.14 -15.08
N ASN A 124 -5.00 9.63 -14.14
CA ASN A 124 -6.37 10.07 -14.42
C ASN A 124 -6.47 11.09 -15.56
N ILE A 125 -5.70 12.18 -15.51
CA ILE A 125 -5.66 13.23 -16.54
C ILE A 125 -5.09 12.71 -17.85
N ARG A 126 -4.14 11.79 -17.80
CA ARG A 126 -3.55 11.16 -18.98
C ARG A 126 -4.53 10.22 -19.66
N THR A 127 -5.35 9.51 -18.89
CA THR A 127 -6.45 8.69 -19.39
C THR A 127 -7.50 9.58 -20.05
N ALA A 128 -7.92 10.66 -19.40
CA ALA A 128 -8.85 11.64 -19.97
C ALA A 128 -8.32 12.24 -21.28
N ALA A 129 -7.03 12.62 -21.31
CA ALA A 129 -6.38 13.12 -22.52
C ALA A 129 -6.23 12.04 -23.61
N GLY A 130 -6.11 10.78 -23.21
CA GLY A 130 -6.08 9.61 -24.09
C GLY A 130 -7.40 9.42 -24.82
N VAL A 131 -8.54 9.61 -24.13
CA VAL A 131 -9.89 9.49 -24.72
C VAL A 131 -10.07 10.46 -25.88
N MET A 132 -9.52 11.67 -25.78
CA MET A 132 -9.53 12.67 -26.86
C MET A 132 -8.82 12.21 -28.14
N LYS A 133 -7.99 11.16 -28.07
CA LYS A 133 -7.38 10.52 -29.24
C LYS A 133 -8.16 9.29 -29.68
N ASN A 134 -8.36 8.33 -28.76
CA ASN A 134 -9.16 7.12 -28.94
C ASN A 134 -9.26 6.33 -27.63
N LEU A 135 -10.24 5.42 -27.56
CA LEU A 135 -10.47 4.58 -26.40
C LEU A 135 -9.33 3.59 -26.10
N ASP A 136 -8.63 3.09 -27.13
CA ASP A 136 -7.52 2.15 -26.97
C ASP A 136 -6.34 2.77 -26.21
N GLU A 137 -5.99 4.02 -26.51
CA GLU A 137 -4.96 4.77 -25.79
C GLU A 137 -5.37 5.01 -24.33
N ALA A 138 -6.61 5.42 -24.08
CA ALA A 138 -7.12 5.63 -22.72
C ALA A 138 -7.06 4.33 -21.89
N LEU A 139 -7.54 3.22 -22.46
CA LEU A 139 -7.52 1.91 -21.80
C LEU A 139 -6.09 1.44 -21.50
N LYS A 140 -5.15 1.63 -22.44
CA LYS A 140 -3.73 1.30 -22.21
C LYS A 140 -3.11 2.12 -21.10
N ILE A 141 -3.46 3.39 -20.97
CA ILE A 141 -2.98 4.26 -19.90
C ILE A 141 -3.52 3.78 -18.54
N ALA A 142 -4.84 3.60 -18.44
CA ALA A 142 -5.49 3.14 -17.21
C ALA A 142 -4.97 1.77 -16.76
N LEU A 143 -4.91 0.79 -17.68
CA LEU A 143 -4.45 -0.57 -17.36
C LEU A 143 -2.98 -0.59 -16.95
N ARG A 144 -2.10 0.16 -17.65
CA ARG A 144 -0.68 0.20 -17.30
C ARG A 144 -0.45 0.93 -15.99
N ALA A 145 -1.21 1.99 -15.69
CA ALA A 145 -1.16 2.67 -14.40
C ALA A 145 -1.58 1.74 -13.25
N GLY A 146 -2.67 0.99 -13.40
CA GLY A 146 -3.06 -0.06 -12.46
C GLY A 146 -1.99 -1.14 -12.29
N GLY A 147 -1.34 -1.52 -13.40
CA GLY A 147 -0.19 -2.44 -13.41
C GLY A 147 1.01 -1.93 -12.61
N VAL A 148 1.27 -0.62 -12.55
CA VAL A 148 2.32 -0.03 -11.70
C VAL A 148 2.04 -0.37 -10.24
N SER A 149 0.84 -0.06 -9.75
CA SER A 149 0.44 -0.31 -8.36
C SER A 149 0.46 -1.80 -8.04
N GLY A 150 -0.19 -2.63 -8.87
CA GLY A 150 -0.30 -4.07 -8.63
C GLY A 150 1.06 -4.80 -8.60
N LEU A 151 1.93 -4.56 -9.60
CA LEU A 151 3.26 -5.18 -9.63
C LEU A 151 4.12 -4.71 -8.47
N MET A 152 4.04 -3.42 -8.12
CA MET A 152 4.82 -2.87 -7.02
C MET A 152 4.40 -3.46 -5.68
N VAL A 153 3.09 -3.57 -5.42
CA VAL A 153 2.54 -4.13 -4.18
C VAL A 153 3.04 -5.56 -3.96
N ILE A 154 2.88 -6.43 -4.96
CA ILE A 154 3.30 -7.83 -4.88
C ILE A 154 4.82 -7.94 -4.74
N ALA A 155 5.57 -7.20 -5.57
CA ALA A 155 7.03 -7.26 -5.54
C ALA A 155 7.60 -6.74 -4.23
N MET A 156 7.03 -5.69 -3.64
CA MET A 156 7.48 -5.15 -2.36
C MET A 156 7.11 -6.05 -1.18
N SER A 157 5.95 -6.70 -1.23
CA SER A 157 5.54 -7.72 -0.24
C SER A 157 6.53 -8.89 -0.22
N LEU A 158 6.81 -9.47 -1.40
CA LEU A 158 7.81 -10.53 -1.54
C LEU A 158 9.22 -10.09 -1.13
N LEU A 159 9.64 -8.91 -1.57
CA LEU A 159 10.96 -8.36 -1.21
C LEU A 159 11.09 -8.17 0.30
N GLY A 160 10.04 -7.66 0.95
CA GLY A 160 10.07 -7.40 2.38
C GLY A 160 10.10 -8.68 3.22
N VAL A 161 9.29 -9.68 2.87
CA VAL A 161 9.35 -11.01 3.49
C VAL A 161 10.73 -11.64 3.27
N THR A 162 11.25 -11.59 2.04
CA THR A 162 12.57 -12.14 1.70
C THR A 162 13.69 -11.44 2.46
N PHE A 163 13.62 -10.11 2.58
CA PHE A 163 14.58 -9.30 3.32
C PHE A 163 14.60 -9.66 4.81
N LEU A 164 13.41 -9.71 5.45
CA LEU A 164 13.29 -10.07 6.86
C LEU A 164 13.71 -11.52 7.14
N TYR A 165 13.32 -12.45 6.26
CA TYR A 165 13.77 -13.84 6.37
C TYR A 165 15.29 -13.94 6.29
N SER A 166 15.89 -13.27 5.29
CA SER A 166 17.33 -13.31 5.05
C SER A 166 18.13 -12.67 6.18
N ILE A 167 17.69 -11.51 6.71
CA ILE A 167 18.42 -10.85 7.79
C ILE A 167 18.40 -11.69 9.07
N ILE A 168 17.26 -12.30 9.42
CA ILE A 168 17.16 -13.19 10.58
C ILE A 168 18.04 -14.43 10.37
N ARG A 169 18.00 -15.03 9.18
CA ARG A 169 18.80 -16.21 8.82
C ARG A 169 20.32 -15.94 8.87
N LEU A 170 20.75 -14.73 8.51
CA LEU A 170 22.17 -14.35 8.53
C LEU A 170 22.67 -13.93 9.92
N THR A 171 21.79 -13.36 10.75
CA THR A 171 22.15 -12.82 12.07
C THR A 171 21.91 -13.80 13.22
N THR A 172 21.14 -14.86 12.99
CA THR A 172 20.75 -15.83 14.03
C THR A 172 20.92 -17.26 13.52
N THR A 173 21.14 -18.20 14.45
CA THR A 173 21.28 -19.65 14.17
C THR A 173 19.96 -20.41 14.33
N ILE A 174 18.84 -19.71 14.20
CA ILE A 174 17.49 -20.26 14.41
C ILE A 174 17.15 -21.24 13.29
N ASP A 175 16.37 -22.25 13.64
CA ASP A 175 15.78 -23.17 12.66
C ASP A 175 14.93 -22.40 11.63
N PRO A 176 15.15 -22.59 10.32
CA PRO A 176 14.34 -22.00 9.25
C PRO A 176 12.83 -22.05 9.48
N THR A 177 12.33 -23.15 10.04
CA THR A 177 10.89 -23.37 10.30
C THR A 177 10.31 -22.43 11.34
N LYS A 178 11.15 -21.82 12.17
CA LYS A 178 10.76 -20.91 13.25
C LYS A 178 10.90 -19.44 12.89
N ILE A 179 11.59 -19.10 11.79
CA ILE A 179 11.74 -17.73 11.30
C ILE A 179 10.38 -17.06 10.99
N PRO A 180 9.38 -17.75 10.40
CA PRO A 180 8.05 -17.18 10.14
C PRO A 180 7.38 -16.55 11.37
N LEU A 181 7.59 -17.14 12.55
CA LEU A 181 7.05 -16.65 13.83
C LEU A 181 7.64 -15.30 14.26
N LEU A 182 8.84 -14.95 13.77
CA LEU A 182 9.49 -13.67 14.05
C LEU A 182 9.04 -12.58 13.08
N ILE A 183 8.78 -12.96 11.82
CA ILE A 183 8.36 -12.05 10.77
C ILE A 183 6.85 -11.84 10.71
N VAL A 184 6.05 -12.54 11.53
CA VAL A 184 4.60 -12.33 11.66
C VAL A 184 4.25 -10.86 11.95
N GLY A 185 5.16 -10.14 12.61
CA GLY A 185 5.04 -8.70 12.81
C GLY A 185 4.87 -7.94 11.49
N TYR A 186 5.51 -8.37 10.39
CA TYR A 186 5.42 -7.73 9.07
C TYR A 186 4.00 -7.70 8.54
N GLY A 187 3.32 -8.85 8.56
CA GLY A 187 1.90 -8.93 8.20
C GLY A 187 1.08 -8.03 9.11
N PHE A 188 1.27 -8.12 10.43
CA PHE A 188 0.51 -7.30 11.38
C PHE A 188 0.71 -5.79 11.18
N GLY A 189 1.94 -5.34 10.91
CA GLY A 189 2.23 -3.93 10.60
C GLY A 189 1.59 -3.48 9.30
N ALA A 190 1.59 -4.33 8.29
CA ALA A 190 0.90 -4.09 7.04
C ALA A 190 -0.62 -3.94 7.27
N SER A 191 -1.23 -4.84 8.05
CA SER A 191 -2.67 -4.82 8.38
C SER A 191 -3.07 -3.62 9.21
N PHE A 192 -2.22 -3.24 10.16
CA PHE A 192 -2.48 -2.08 10.99
C PHE A 192 -2.58 -0.81 10.13
N VAL A 193 -1.64 -0.60 9.21
CA VAL A 193 -1.68 0.54 8.28
C VAL A 193 -2.86 0.44 7.33
N ALA A 194 -3.09 -0.73 6.73
CA ALA A 194 -4.16 -0.95 5.76
C ALA A 194 -5.54 -0.66 6.36
N LEU A 195 -5.78 -1.08 7.61
CA LEU A 195 -7.02 -0.81 8.33
C LEU A 195 -7.36 0.68 8.35
N PHE A 196 -6.42 1.53 8.80
CA PHE A 196 -6.66 2.97 8.89
C PHE A 196 -6.67 3.66 7.52
N ALA A 197 -5.88 3.16 6.56
CA ALA A 197 -5.87 3.67 5.20
C ALA A 197 -7.24 3.46 4.52
N GLN A 198 -7.78 2.24 4.61
CA GLN A 198 -9.08 1.87 4.04
C GLN A 198 -10.24 2.55 4.75
N LEU A 199 -10.27 2.55 6.09
CA LEU A 199 -11.34 3.22 6.83
C LEU A 199 -11.32 4.73 6.59
N GLY A 200 -10.16 5.37 6.73
CA GLY A 200 -10.07 6.81 6.55
C GLY A 200 -10.39 7.24 5.12
N GLY A 201 -9.79 6.56 4.13
CA GLY A 201 -10.02 6.85 2.72
C GLY A 201 -11.44 6.51 2.29
N GLY A 202 -11.97 5.37 2.74
CA GLY A 202 -13.33 4.88 2.50
C GLY A 202 -14.42 5.81 3.05
N ILE A 203 -14.25 6.31 4.27
CA ILE A 203 -15.16 7.31 4.85
C ILE A 203 -15.12 8.60 4.02
N TYR A 204 -13.93 9.06 3.63
CA TYR A 204 -13.77 10.28 2.84
C TYR A 204 -14.46 10.17 1.47
N THR A 205 -14.16 9.11 0.70
CA THR A 205 -14.77 8.90 -0.63
C THR A 205 -16.28 8.73 -0.51
N LYS A 206 -16.78 7.86 0.36
CA LYS A 206 -18.22 7.58 0.39
C LYS A 206 -19.07 8.71 0.96
N ALA A 207 -18.52 9.54 1.84
CA ALA A 207 -19.21 10.75 2.26
C ALA A 207 -19.33 11.76 1.10
N ALA A 208 -18.31 11.88 0.25
CA ALA A 208 -18.31 12.80 -0.89
C ALA A 208 -19.18 12.29 -2.05
N ASP A 209 -18.99 11.03 -2.46
CA ASP A 209 -19.74 10.29 -3.49
C ASP A 209 -21.26 10.39 -3.23
N VAL A 210 -21.71 9.93 -2.05
CA VAL A 210 -23.14 9.96 -1.69
C VAL A 210 -23.69 11.39 -1.65
N GLY A 211 -22.91 12.35 -1.16
CA GLY A 211 -23.34 13.76 -1.11
C GLY A 211 -23.45 14.38 -2.50
N ALA A 212 -22.47 14.12 -3.37
CA ALA A 212 -22.43 14.62 -4.74
C ALA A 212 -23.60 14.07 -5.56
N ASP A 213 -23.80 12.75 -5.50
CA ASP A 213 -24.79 12.05 -6.31
C ASP A 213 -26.23 12.33 -5.89
N LEU A 214 -26.53 12.33 -4.58
CA LEU A 214 -27.89 12.57 -4.10
C LEU A 214 -28.36 13.98 -4.45
N VAL A 215 -27.58 15.01 -4.11
CA VAL A 215 -27.98 16.39 -4.38
C VAL A 215 -27.91 16.69 -5.88
N GLY A 216 -26.85 16.26 -6.56
CA GLY A 216 -26.65 16.52 -7.98
C GLY A 216 -27.69 15.85 -8.86
N LYS A 217 -27.77 14.52 -8.80
CA LYS A 217 -28.59 13.72 -9.74
C LYS A 217 -30.04 13.62 -9.31
N VAL A 218 -30.32 13.49 -8.02
CA VAL A 218 -31.68 13.19 -7.52
C VAL A 218 -32.46 14.47 -7.21
N GLU A 219 -31.85 15.44 -6.52
CA GLU A 219 -32.58 16.66 -6.12
C GLU A 219 -32.58 17.75 -7.20
N VAL A 220 -31.41 18.06 -7.76
CA VAL A 220 -31.28 19.16 -8.74
C VAL A 220 -31.45 18.67 -10.18
N GLY A 221 -31.10 17.41 -10.46
CA GLY A 221 -31.18 16.83 -11.80
C GLY A 221 -30.06 17.30 -12.75
N ILE A 222 -28.88 17.63 -12.22
CA ILE A 222 -27.67 17.88 -13.02
C ILE A 222 -26.90 16.56 -13.27
N PRO A 223 -26.08 16.50 -14.34
CA PRO A 223 -25.23 15.33 -14.59
C PRO A 223 -24.31 14.98 -13.42
N GLU A 224 -23.88 13.71 -13.39
CA GLU A 224 -22.77 13.24 -12.54
C GLU A 224 -21.47 13.99 -12.88
N ASP A 225 -20.63 14.23 -11.89
CA ASP A 225 -19.39 15.00 -12.00
C ASP A 225 -19.54 16.43 -12.57
N ASP A 226 -20.74 17.02 -12.48
CA ASP A 226 -20.98 18.37 -12.99
C ASP A 226 -20.16 19.41 -12.19
N PRO A 227 -19.41 20.31 -12.85
CA PRO A 227 -18.55 21.28 -12.18
C PRO A 227 -19.29 22.31 -11.32
N ARG A 228 -20.62 22.39 -11.42
CA ARG A 228 -21.47 23.23 -10.55
C ARG A 228 -21.67 22.61 -9.17
N ASN A 229 -21.44 21.31 -9.02
CA ASN A 229 -21.59 20.60 -7.76
C ASN A 229 -20.30 20.73 -6.92
N PRO A 230 -20.36 21.38 -5.73
CA PRO A 230 -19.17 21.63 -4.93
C PRO A 230 -18.55 20.35 -4.34
N ALA A 231 -19.27 19.22 -4.32
CA ALA A 231 -18.79 17.97 -3.77
C ALA A 231 -17.89 17.18 -4.75
N VAL A 232 -17.91 17.48 -6.05
CA VAL A 232 -17.24 16.69 -7.09
C VAL A 232 -15.72 16.63 -6.91
N ILE A 233 -15.08 17.73 -6.48
CA ILE A 233 -13.63 17.68 -6.21
C ILE A 233 -13.33 16.74 -5.04
N ALA A 234 -14.15 16.73 -3.99
CA ALA A 234 -13.97 15.83 -2.86
C ALA A 234 -14.21 14.37 -3.26
N ASP A 235 -15.16 14.12 -4.15
CA ASP A 235 -15.45 12.78 -4.67
C ASP A 235 -14.25 12.22 -5.46
N LEU A 236 -13.77 12.99 -6.44
CA LEU A 236 -12.60 12.63 -7.25
C LEU A 236 -11.31 12.54 -6.43
N VAL A 237 -11.17 13.32 -5.35
CA VAL A 237 -10.09 13.14 -4.37
C VAL A 237 -10.26 11.79 -3.65
N GLY A 238 -11.49 11.49 -3.24
CA GLY A 238 -11.92 10.23 -2.63
C GLY A 238 -11.47 9.00 -3.40
N ASP A 239 -11.68 8.96 -4.71
CA ASP A 239 -11.24 7.83 -5.56
C ASP A 239 -9.74 7.57 -5.47
N ASN A 240 -8.94 8.62 -5.31
CA ASN A 240 -7.49 8.49 -5.21
C ASN A 240 -7.04 8.04 -3.81
N VAL A 241 -7.67 8.57 -2.76
CA VAL A 241 -7.24 8.30 -1.37
C VAL A 241 -7.86 7.03 -0.79
N GLY A 242 -9.09 6.68 -1.16
CA GLY A 242 -9.78 5.47 -0.76
C GLY A 242 -9.48 4.32 -1.72
N ASP A 243 -9.97 4.46 -2.95
CA ASP A 243 -10.02 3.35 -3.89
C ASP A 243 -8.66 3.02 -4.51
N CYS A 244 -7.71 3.95 -4.51
CA CYS A 244 -6.33 3.67 -4.95
C CYS A 244 -5.37 3.46 -3.77
N ALA A 245 -5.23 4.43 -2.87
CA ALA A 245 -4.27 4.34 -1.76
C ALA A 245 -4.67 3.25 -0.75
N GLY A 246 -5.94 3.22 -0.34
CA GLY A 246 -6.49 2.24 0.58
C GLY A 246 -6.40 0.81 0.02
N ARG A 247 -6.80 0.61 -1.24
CA ARG A 247 -6.69 -0.69 -1.92
C ARG A 247 -5.24 -1.15 -2.13
N GLY A 248 -4.31 -0.23 -2.40
CA GLY A 248 -2.89 -0.55 -2.50
C GLY A 248 -2.33 -1.12 -1.19
N ALA A 249 -2.70 -0.51 -0.06
CA ALA A 249 -2.33 -1.01 1.27
C ALA A 249 -3.05 -2.33 1.63
N ASP A 250 -4.33 -2.47 1.26
CA ASP A 250 -5.13 -3.70 1.40
C ASP A 250 -4.48 -4.91 0.74
N LEU A 251 -4.16 -4.79 -0.55
CA LEU A 251 -3.56 -5.90 -1.30
C LEU A 251 -2.14 -6.22 -0.82
N PHE A 252 -1.39 -5.22 -0.36
CA PHE A 252 -0.08 -5.42 0.24
C PHE A 252 -0.18 -6.22 1.54
N GLU A 253 -1.12 -5.85 2.40
CA GLU A 253 -1.44 -6.56 3.63
C GLU A 253 -1.78 -8.02 3.38
N SER A 254 -2.74 -8.29 2.50
CA SER A 254 -3.25 -9.65 2.33
C SER A 254 -2.17 -10.57 1.76
N THR A 255 -1.41 -10.10 0.77
CA THR A 255 -0.29 -10.88 0.22
C THR A 255 0.80 -11.14 1.26
N ALA A 256 1.11 -10.16 2.12
CA ALA A 256 2.11 -10.35 3.18
C ALA A 256 1.63 -11.35 4.24
N ALA A 257 0.38 -11.20 4.70
CA ALA A 257 -0.22 -12.05 5.71
C ALA A 257 -0.41 -13.49 5.24
N GLU A 258 -0.88 -13.70 4.01
CA GLU A 258 -1.07 -15.03 3.41
C GLU A 258 0.26 -15.76 3.22
N ASN A 259 1.28 -15.07 2.69
CA ASN A 259 2.62 -15.66 2.52
C ASN A 259 3.20 -16.10 3.87
N ILE A 260 3.13 -15.25 4.90
CA ILE A 260 3.64 -15.59 6.23
C ILE A 260 2.79 -16.70 6.87
N GLY A 261 1.46 -16.65 6.72
CA GLY A 261 0.56 -17.68 7.21
C GLY A 261 0.88 -19.06 6.63
N ALA A 262 1.10 -19.13 5.32
CA ALA A 262 1.54 -20.35 4.65
C ALA A 262 2.90 -20.83 5.19
N MET A 263 3.88 -19.93 5.35
CA MET A 263 5.19 -20.26 5.91
C MET A 263 5.13 -20.80 7.35
N ILE A 264 4.17 -20.35 8.16
CA ILE A 264 3.96 -20.86 9.53
C ILE A 264 3.39 -22.29 9.53
N LEU A 265 2.53 -22.63 8.55
CA LEU A 265 1.89 -23.94 8.47
C LEU A 265 2.81 -25.03 7.91
N GLY A 266 3.74 -24.68 7.01
CA GLY A 266 4.66 -25.62 6.36
C GLY A 266 4.16 -26.08 5.00
#